data_AF-M6HE36-F1
#
_entry.id   AF-M6HE36-F1
#
_cell.length_a   1.000
_cell.length_b   1.000
_cell.length_c   1.000
_cell.angle_alpha   90.00
_cell.angle_beta   90.00
_cell.angle_gamma   90.00
#
_symmetry.space_group_name_H-M   'P 1'
#
loop_
_entity.id
_entity.type
_entity.pdbx_description
1 polymer ?
#
loop_
_entity_poly.entity_id
_entity_poly.type
_entity_poly.pdbx_seq_one_letter_code
_entity_poly.pdbx_strand_id
1 'polypeptide(L)'
;MKHYLTFQDDKSDKFWQIEVSENSFTVTYGKTGTSGQTQIKTFDDKEICLKEAKKLISEKLKKGYVETDPPISSTSSDSFKKKTQLPQKLLFLKQNQK
;
A
#
# COMPACT_ATOMS: atom_id res chain seq x y z
N MET A 1 -4.11 6.47 3.39
CA MET A 1 -3.74 5.45 2.37
C MET A 1 -2.86 4.43 3.05
N LYS A 2 -3.10 3.13 2.89
CA LYS A 2 -2.35 2.09 3.59
C LYS A 2 -1.98 0.97 2.62
N HIS A 3 -0.72 0.57 2.62
CA HIS A 3 -0.21 -0.53 1.82
C HIS A 3 0.57 -1.48 2.70
N TYR A 4 0.36 -2.77 2.49
CA TYR A 4 1.08 -3.83 3.17
C TYR A 4 1.76 -4.68 2.09
N LEU A 5 3.05 -4.95 2.32
CA LEU A 5 3.92 -5.61 1.38
C LEU A 5 4.68 -6.70 2.13
N THR A 6 4.77 -7.87 1.54
CA THR A 6 5.50 -9.01 2.09
C THR A 6 6.61 -9.43 1.17
N PHE A 7 7.74 -9.81 1.74
CA PHE A 7 8.85 -10.41 1.03
C PHE A 7 9.12 -11.77 1.67
N GLN A 8 8.83 -12.82 0.93
CA GLN A 8 9.04 -14.19 1.33
C GLN A 8 10.16 -14.80 0.49
N ASP A 9 11.12 -15.40 1.18
CA ASP A 9 12.24 -16.15 0.63
C ASP A 9 12.38 -17.44 1.46
N ASP A 10 13.16 -18.42 1.01
CA ASP A 10 13.19 -19.80 1.54
C ASP A 10 13.40 -19.89 3.07
N LYS A 11 14.01 -18.86 3.68
CA LYS A 11 14.29 -18.77 5.12
C LYS A 11 13.87 -17.44 5.74
N SER A 12 13.18 -16.58 5.00
CA SER A 12 12.94 -15.19 5.41
C SER A 12 11.56 -14.71 5.03
N ASP A 13 10.69 -14.58 6.02
CA ASP A 13 9.43 -13.85 5.90
C ASP A 13 9.60 -12.45 6.48
N LYS A 14 9.53 -11.44 5.61
CA LYS A 14 9.62 -10.04 5.99
C LYS A 14 8.32 -9.33 5.62
N PHE A 15 7.92 -8.37 6.44
CA PHE A 15 6.82 -7.48 6.14
C PHE A 15 7.29 -6.03 6.08
N TRP A 16 6.58 -5.24 5.29
CA TRP A 16 6.77 -3.81 5.15
C TRP A 16 5.40 -3.19 4.93
N GLN A 17 5.06 -2.18 5.72
CA GLN A 17 3.79 -1.48 5.68
C GLN A 17 4.08 0.01 5.58
N ILE A 18 3.25 0.74 4.84
CA ILE A 18 3.22 2.20 4.87
C ILE A 18 1.79 2.68 5.05
N GLU A 19 1.62 3.62 5.97
CA GLU A 19 0.36 4.26 6.28
C GLU A 19 0.53 5.77 6.17
N VAL A 20 -0.12 6.39 5.19
CA VAL A 20 -0.06 7.83 4.93
C VAL A 20 -1.26 8.50 5.61
N SER A 21 -0.95 9.46 6.47
CA SER A 21 -1.86 10.26 7.29
C SER A 21 -1.62 11.74 7.02
N GLU A 22 -2.51 12.35 6.24
CA GLU A 22 -2.46 13.76 5.83
C GLU A 22 -1.10 14.21 5.27
N ASN A 23 -0.23 14.74 6.12
CA ASN A 23 1.09 15.30 5.84
C ASN A 23 2.24 14.45 6.41
N SER A 24 1.95 13.30 6.99
CA SER A 24 2.94 12.36 7.49
C SER A 24 2.67 10.95 6.96
N PHE A 25 3.69 10.11 6.98
CA PHE A 25 3.51 8.68 6.79
C PHE A 25 4.26 7.89 7.85
N THR A 26 3.73 6.71 8.15
CA THR A 26 4.27 5.75 9.08
C THR A 26 4.66 4.50 8.31
N VAL A 27 5.94 4.16 8.32
CA VAL A 27 6.49 2.95 7.72
C VAL A 27 6.79 1.95 8.82
N THR A 28 6.21 0.75 8.77
CA THR A 28 6.51 -0.33 9.71
C THR A 28 7.12 -1.50 8.95
N TYR A 29 8.25 -2.03 9.40
CA TYR A 29 8.93 -3.15 8.74
C TYR A 29 9.55 -4.10 9.74
N GLY A 30 9.64 -5.36 9.36
CA GLY A 30 10.20 -6.37 10.25
C GLY A 30 10.12 -7.77 9.69
N LYS A 31 10.40 -8.75 10.55
CA LYS A 31 10.17 -10.16 10.27
C LYS A 31 8.71 -10.48 10.59
N THR A 32 8.02 -11.22 9.73
CA THR A 32 6.64 -11.64 9.99
C THR A 32 6.58 -12.42 11.31
N GLY A 33 5.65 -12.04 12.19
CA GLY A 33 5.53 -12.60 13.55
C GLY A 33 6.30 -11.86 14.64
N THR A 34 7.01 -10.77 14.32
CA THR A 34 7.56 -9.84 15.32
C THR A 34 6.89 -8.46 15.22
N SER A 35 7.01 -7.64 16.26
CA SER A 35 6.48 -6.27 16.24
C SER A 35 7.14 -5.37 15.18
N GLY A 36 8.33 -5.74 14.69
CA GLY A 36 9.09 -4.95 13.72
C GLY A 36 9.59 -3.62 14.28
N GLN A 37 9.92 -2.70 13.38
CA GLN A 37 10.32 -1.33 13.64
C GLN A 37 9.37 -0.38 12.91
N THR A 38 9.04 0.74 13.56
CA THR A 38 8.19 1.77 12.99
C THR A 38 8.99 3.06 12.83
N GLN A 39 8.87 3.70 11.68
CA GLN A 39 9.45 5.00 11.36
C GLN A 39 8.35 5.93 10.89
N ILE A 40 8.24 7.08 11.54
CA ILE A 40 7.28 8.12 11.18
C ILE A 40 8.06 9.24 10.49
N LYS A 41 7.54 9.74 9.38
CA LYS A 41 8.11 10.86 8.65
C LYS A 41 7.03 11.87 8.33
N THR A 42 7.25 13.11 8.75
CA THR A 42 6.34 14.24 8.52
C THR A 42 6.92 15.13 7.43
N PHE A 43 6.04 15.68 6.62
CA PHE A 43 6.34 16.60 5.53
C PHE A 43 5.49 17.85 5.69
N ASP A 44 5.92 18.95 5.06
CA ASP A 44 5.15 20.19 5.07
C ASP A 44 3.91 20.10 4.17
N ASP A 45 4.00 19.34 3.08
CA ASP A 45 2.92 19.19 2.09
C ASP A 45 2.39 17.76 2.01
N LYS A 46 1.06 17.64 2.05
CA LYS A 46 0.32 16.39 1.80
C LYS A 46 0.64 15.78 0.42
N GLU A 47 0.78 16.61 -0.61
CA GLU A 47 1.08 16.12 -1.96
C GLU A 47 2.48 15.50 -2.05
N ILE A 48 3.46 16.11 -1.39
CA ILE A 48 4.84 15.60 -1.32
C ILE A 48 4.85 14.28 -0.55
N CYS A 49 4.17 14.23 0.60
CA CYS A 49 4.02 13.01 1.39
C CYS A 49 3.45 11.84 0.56
N LEU A 50 2.37 12.08 -0.19
CA LEU A 50 1.76 11.07 -1.05
C LEU A 50 2.65 10.64 -2.22
N LYS A 51 3.39 11.57 -2.85
CA LYS A 51 4.31 11.25 -3.95
C LYS A 51 5.48 10.39 -3.45
N GLU A 52 6.08 10.75 -2.33
CA GLU A 52 7.17 9.96 -1.72
C GLU A 52 6.70 8.59 -1.27
N ALA A 53 5.52 8.49 -0.63
CA ALA A 53 4.96 7.20 -0.25
C ALA A 53 4.75 6.26 -1.47
N LYS A 54 4.18 6.77 -2.56
CA LYS A 54 3.98 6.02 -3.81
C LYS A 54 5.30 5.58 -4.45
N LYS A 55 6.33 6.43 -4.39
CA LYS A 55 7.66 6.12 -4.88
C LYS A 55 8.28 4.96 -4.09
N LEU A 56 8.22 5.02 -2.76
CA LEU A 56 8.69 3.94 -1.88
C LEU A 56 7.99 2.61 -2.16
N ILE A 57 6.66 2.63 -2.33
CA ILE A 57 5.89 1.43 -2.70
C ILE A 57 6.40 0.85 -4.01
N SER A 58 6.54 1.68 -5.05
CA SER A 58 7.00 1.24 -6.37
C SER A 58 8.41 0.65 -6.35
N GLU A 59 9.32 1.24 -5.57
CA GLU A 59 10.68 0.71 -5.38
C GLU A 59 10.68 -0.65 -4.67
N LYS A 60 9.81 -0.85 -3.68
CA LYS A 60 9.66 -2.13 -2.97
C LYS A 60 9.09 -3.21 -3.89
N LEU A 61 8.06 -2.88 -4.68
CA LEU A 61 7.49 -3.81 -5.66
C LEU A 61 8.54 -4.27 -6.69
N LYS A 62 9.39 -3.34 -7.16
CA LYS A 62 10.51 -3.68 -8.07
C LYS A 62 11.56 -4.57 -7.44
N LYS A 63 11.74 -4.52 -6.11
CA LYS A 63 12.65 -5.41 -5.37
C LYS A 63 12.08 -6.81 -5.14
N GLY A 64 10.86 -7.09 -5.61
CA GLY A 64 10.20 -8.37 -5.41
C GLY A 64 9.37 -8.46 -4.13
N TYR A 65 9.09 -7.33 -3.46
CA TYR A 65 8.03 -7.33 -2.46
C TYR A 65 6.68 -7.50 -3.17
N VAL A 66 5.80 -8.29 -2.58
CA VAL A 66 4.44 -8.53 -3.08
C VAL A 66 3.49 -7.71 -2.24
N GLU A 67 2.60 -6.96 -2.89
CA GLU A 67 1.52 -6.26 -2.23
C GLU A 67 0.48 -7.27 -1.73
N THR A 68 0.18 -7.20 -0.44
CA THR A 68 -0.78 -8.09 0.23
C THR A 68 -1.65 -7.26 1.16
N ASP A 69 -2.85 -7.74 1.46
CA ASP A 69 -3.68 -7.11 2.47
C ASP A 69 -3.08 -7.36 3.87
N PRO A 70 -3.24 -6.43 4.84
CA PRO A 70 -2.86 -6.70 6.22
C PRO A 70 -3.56 -7.99 6.68
N PRO A 71 -2.94 -8.77 7.59
CA PRO A 71 -3.51 -10.04 8.05
C PRO A 71 -4.82 -9.77 8.82
N ILE A 72 -5.91 -9.66 8.08
CA ILE A 72 -7.27 -9.70 8.58
C ILE A 72 -7.57 -11.19 8.67
N SER A 73 -7.72 -11.67 9.89
CA SER A 73 -8.11 -13.04 10.21
C SER A 73 -9.27 -13.49 9.31
N SER A 74 -9.09 -14.67 8.70
CA SER A 74 -10.06 -15.54 8.03
C SER A 74 -10.42 -15.26 6.55
N THR A 75 -9.91 -16.17 5.70
CA THR A 75 -10.60 -16.84 4.59
C THR A 75 -11.51 -16.00 3.70
N SER A 76 -10.99 -15.59 2.55
CA SER A 76 -11.76 -15.55 1.30
C SER A 76 -10.80 -15.80 0.14
N SER A 77 -11.02 -16.95 -0.47
CA SER A 77 -10.45 -17.47 -1.70
C SER A 77 -10.55 -16.51 -2.89
N ASP A 78 -9.64 -16.77 -3.83
CA ASP A 78 -9.70 -16.53 -5.27
C ASP A 78 -8.97 -15.30 -5.84
N SER A 79 -7.83 -15.62 -6.47
CA SER A 79 -7.42 -15.25 -7.84
C SER A 79 -7.80 -13.85 -8.33
N PHE A 80 -6.86 -13.08 -8.89
CA PHE A 80 -6.96 -12.60 -10.28
C PHE A 80 -5.67 -11.90 -10.73
N LYS A 81 -5.05 -12.47 -11.77
CA LYS A 81 -4.20 -11.76 -12.73
C LYS A 81 -5.02 -10.62 -13.38
N LYS A 82 -4.48 -9.39 -13.44
CA LYS A 82 -4.44 -8.48 -14.62
C LYS A 82 -4.00 -7.08 -14.18
N LYS A 83 -2.84 -6.61 -14.66
CA LYS A 83 -2.67 -5.70 -15.83
C LYS A 83 -3.41 -4.36 -15.68
N THR A 84 -2.60 -3.31 -15.54
CA THR A 84 -2.64 -2.03 -16.28
C THR A 84 -4.01 -1.53 -16.76
N GLN A 85 -4.43 -0.34 -16.33
CA GLN A 85 -4.60 0.85 -17.19
C GLN A 85 -5.62 1.86 -16.60
N LEU A 86 -5.13 3.07 -16.31
CA LEU A 86 -5.96 4.27 -16.21
C LEU A 86 -6.50 4.60 -17.61
N PRO A 87 -7.76 5.02 -17.75
CA PRO A 87 -7.94 6.32 -18.38
C PRO A 87 -9.03 7.18 -17.72
N GLN A 88 -8.73 8.47 -17.69
CA GLN A 88 -9.67 9.57 -17.51
C GLN A 88 -10.59 9.65 -18.72
N LYS A 89 -11.92 9.68 -18.57
CA LYS A 89 -12.82 10.53 -19.38
C LYS A 89 -14.28 10.51 -18.90
N LEU A 90 -14.85 11.72 -18.87
CA LEU A 90 -16.25 12.10 -19.06
C LEU A 90 -17.23 12.13 -17.86
N LEU A 91 -17.43 13.36 -17.39
CA LEU A 91 -18.70 13.95 -16.96
C LEU A 91 -19.89 13.47 -17.83
N PHE A 92 -21.08 13.29 -17.24
CA PHE A 92 -22.35 13.97 -17.61
C PHE A 92 -23.55 13.40 -16.79
N LEU A 93 -24.18 14.30 -16.00
CA LEU A 93 -25.62 14.49 -15.77
C LEU A 93 -26.58 13.25 -15.71
N LYS A 94 -27.34 13.09 -14.61
CA LYS A 94 -28.67 13.73 -14.36
C LYS A 94 -29.59 12.89 -13.42
N GLN A 95 -30.10 13.59 -12.40
CA GLN A 95 -31.41 13.52 -11.71
C GLN A 95 -32.34 12.29 -11.85
N ASN A 96 -32.86 11.83 -10.70
CA ASN A 96 -34.27 11.51 -10.37
C ASN A 96 -34.25 11.07 -8.88
N GLN A 97 -34.87 11.69 -7.86
CA GLN A 97 -36.15 12.37 -7.68
C GLN A 97 -37.34 11.56 -8.21
N LYS A 98 -37.80 10.62 -7.38
CA LYS A 98 -39.20 10.61 -6.93
C LYS A 98 -39.28 9.99 -5.54
#